data_AF-A0A957XGW9-F1
#
_entry.id   AF-A0A957XGW9-F1
#
_cell.length_a   1.000
_cell.length_b   1.000
_cell.length_c   1.000
_cell.angle_alpha   90.00
_cell.angle_beta   90.00
_cell.angle_gamma   90.00
#
_symmetry.space_group_name_H-M   'P 1'
#
loop_
_entity.id
_entity.type
_entity.pdbx_description
1 polymer ?
#
loop_
_entity_poly.entity_id
_entity_poly.type
_entity_poly.pdbx_seq_one_letter_code
_entity_poly.pdbx_strand_id
1 'polypeptide(L)'
;MTIQALPIYHLTPLRYYEAQPHDQPYCPPLLDEEGFIHCTAGADVLLQVANAYFSDLDDSLLVLEIDPDRLTSPLKFEPPASPKSAGSDFTPEPDILFPHIYGPLNREAIKDSFTLRRSPKGLWQMPKIS
;
A
#
# COMPACT_ATOMS: atom_id res chain seq x y z
N MET A 1 -15.52 -16.85 18.50
CA MET A 1 -15.17 -16.60 17.10
C MET A 1 -14.65 -15.19 17.03
N THR A 2 -13.36 -14.99 16.83
CA THR A 2 -12.80 -13.64 16.63
C THR A 2 -13.11 -13.25 15.18
N ILE A 3 -13.77 -12.13 14.99
CA ILE A 3 -13.95 -11.54 13.66
C ILE A 3 -12.57 -11.00 13.29
N GLN A 4 -11.89 -11.58 12.30
CA GLN A 4 -10.63 -11.02 11.80
C GLN A 4 -10.95 -9.76 10.98
N ALA A 5 -10.17 -8.70 11.19
CA ALA A 5 -10.25 -7.54 10.33
C ALA A 5 -9.90 -7.91 8.88
N LEU A 6 -10.55 -7.25 7.92
CA LEU A 6 -10.20 -7.39 6.51
C LEU A 6 -8.79 -6.84 6.27
N PRO A 7 -7.96 -7.48 5.42
CA PRO A 7 -6.63 -6.98 5.13
C PRO A 7 -6.67 -5.61 4.44
N ILE A 8 -5.65 -4.81 4.75
CA ILE A 8 -5.35 -3.57 4.04
C ILE A 8 -4.08 -3.77 3.20
N TYR A 9 -3.86 -2.91 2.22
CA TYR A 9 -2.76 -3.11 1.28
C TYR A 9 -1.89 -1.87 1.11
N HIS A 10 -0.57 -2.05 1.12
CA HIS A 10 0.40 -0.99 0.86
C HIS A 10 1.15 -1.25 -0.45
N LEU A 11 1.36 -0.19 -1.24
CA LEU A 11 2.15 -0.22 -2.47
C LEU A 11 3.54 0.37 -2.25
N THR A 12 4.57 -0.34 -2.71
CA THR A 12 5.94 0.16 -2.69
C THR A 12 6.77 -0.44 -3.82
N PRO A 13 7.70 0.30 -4.44
CA PRO A 13 8.66 -0.32 -5.34
C PRO A 13 9.45 -1.41 -4.62
N LEU A 14 9.58 -2.59 -5.24
CA LEU A 14 10.21 -3.76 -4.64
C LEU A 14 11.62 -3.44 -4.10
N ARG A 15 12.41 -2.70 -4.88
CA ARG A 15 13.76 -2.28 -4.49
C ARG A 15 13.81 -1.53 -3.15
N TYR A 16 12.79 -0.73 -2.83
CA TYR A 16 12.76 0.04 -1.58
C TYR A 16 12.44 -0.85 -0.39
N TYR A 17 11.56 -1.82 -0.59
CA TYR A 17 11.24 -2.79 0.45
C TYR A 17 12.44 -3.70 0.77
N GLU A 18 13.13 -4.20 -0.25
CA GLU A 18 14.29 -5.09 -0.12
C GLU A 18 15.54 -4.38 0.42
N ALA A 19 15.70 -3.09 0.15
CA ALA A 19 16.83 -2.33 0.69
C ALA A 19 16.74 -2.08 2.20
N GLN A 20 15.58 -2.33 2.84
CA GLN A 20 15.40 -2.12 4.27
C GLN A 20 15.76 -3.37 5.08
N PRO A 21 16.35 -3.22 6.28
CA PRO A 21 16.66 -4.35 7.15
C PRO A 21 15.41 -5.19 7.45
N HIS A 22 15.52 -6.50 7.28
CA HIS A 22 14.42 -7.44 7.51
C HIS A 22 14.09 -7.63 9.00
N ASP A 23 15.03 -7.33 9.88
CA ASP A 23 14.92 -7.40 11.34
C ASP A 23 14.41 -6.08 11.97
N GLN A 24 14.06 -5.09 11.15
CA GLN A 24 13.51 -3.81 11.59
C GLN A 24 12.11 -3.58 11.01
N PRO A 25 11.27 -2.76 11.68
CA PRO A 25 10.04 -2.26 11.09
C PRO A 25 10.30 -1.58 9.75
N TYR A 26 9.37 -1.75 8.82
CA TYR A 26 9.42 -1.12 7.51
C TYR A 26 8.98 0.35 7.60
N CYS A 27 9.81 1.25 7.08
CA CYS A 27 9.59 2.70 7.04
C CYS A 27 9.67 3.20 5.59
N PRO A 28 8.54 3.44 4.89
CA PRO A 28 8.57 3.97 3.54
C PRO A 28 9.05 5.44 3.51
N PRO A 29 9.60 5.93 2.38
CA PRO A 29 10.21 7.28 2.30
C PRO A 29 9.31 8.43 2.77
N LEU A 30 8.00 8.38 2.49
CA LEU A 30 7.06 9.44 2.84
C LEU A 30 6.61 9.40 4.31
N LEU A 31 6.96 8.35 5.08
CA LEU A 31 6.55 8.26 6.48
C LEU A 31 7.08 9.44 7.31
N ASP A 32 8.33 9.84 7.10
CA ASP A 32 8.94 10.96 7.84
C ASP A 32 8.35 12.32 7.43
N GLU A 33 7.90 12.46 6.19
CA GLU A 33 7.38 13.72 5.63
C GLU A 33 5.87 13.92 5.86
N GLU A 34 5.11 12.82 5.88
CA GLU A 34 3.64 12.84 5.97
C GLU A 34 3.14 12.33 7.33
N GLY A 35 3.94 11.54 8.05
CA GLY A 35 3.63 11.03 9.38
C GLY A 35 2.80 9.74 9.38
N PHE A 36 2.49 9.19 8.21
CA PHE A 36 1.74 7.94 8.07
C PHE A 36 2.07 7.20 6.77
N ILE A 37 1.74 5.90 6.75
CA ILE A 37 1.84 5.03 5.57
C ILE A 37 0.48 4.92 4.90
N HIS A 38 0.42 5.28 3.62
CA HIS A 38 -0.77 5.10 2.79
C HIS A 38 -1.06 3.62 2.50
N CYS A 39 -2.28 3.20 2.79
CA CYS A 39 -2.81 1.89 2.42
C CYS A 39 -4.17 2.03 1.73
N THR A 40 -4.66 0.94 1.13
CA THR A 40 -6.00 0.86 0.56
C THR A 40 -6.85 -0.20 1.26
N ALA A 41 -8.15 0.06 1.36
CA ALA A 41 -9.14 -0.91 1.82
C ALA A 41 -9.59 -1.78 0.63
N GLY A 42 -8.77 -2.78 0.27
CA GLY A 42 -9.09 -3.71 -0.81
C GLY A 42 -8.24 -3.57 -2.08
N ALA A 43 -8.31 -4.62 -2.88
CA ALA A 43 -7.53 -4.82 -4.12
C ALA A 43 -7.97 -3.91 -5.28
N ASP A 44 -9.27 -3.58 -5.39
CA ASP A 44 -9.77 -2.75 -6.49
C ASP A 44 -9.28 -1.30 -6.38
N VAL A 45 -9.38 -0.73 -5.17
CA VAL A 45 -8.84 0.61 -4.87
C VAL A 45 -7.32 0.60 -5.00
N LEU A 46 -6.65 -0.47 -4.59
CA LEU A 46 -5.20 -0.63 -4.78
C LEU A 46 -4.80 -0.51 -6.26
N LEU A 47 -5.51 -1.18 -7.18
CA LEU A 47 -5.18 -1.12 -8.61
C LEU A 47 -5.45 0.26 -9.19
N GLN A 48 -6.46 0.98 -8.72
CA GLN A 48 -6.69 2.38 -9.12
C GLN A 48 -5.51 3.26 -8.69
N VAL A 49 -5.10 3.17 -7.42
CA VAL A 49 -3.93 3.89 -6.87
C VAL A 49 -2.65 3.51 -7.62
N ALA A 50 -2.42 2.22 -7.88
CA ALA A 50 -1.25 1.75 -8.62
C ALA A 50 -1.16 2.39 -10.01
N ASN A 51 -2.27 2.40 -10.76
CA ASN A 51 -2.31 2.96 -12.11
C ASN A 51 -2.29 4.49 -12.15
N ALA A 52 -2.71 5.17 -11.08
CA ALA A 52 -2.65 6.62 -10.96
C ALA A 52 -1.27 7.14 -10.58
N TYR A 53 -0.63 6.50 -9.60
CA TYR A 53 0.55 7.05 -8.92
C TYR A 53 1.86 6.35 -9.30
N PHE A 54 1.77 5.14 -9.84
CA PHE A 54 2.94 4.34 -10.22
C PHE A 54 2.92 3.99 -11.72
N SER A 55 2.18 4.73 -12.55
CA SER A 55 2.05 4.48 -13.99
C SER A 55 3.40 4.43 -14.69
N ASP A 56 4.33 5.29 -14.29
CA ASP A 56 5.63 5.50 -14.92
C ASP A 56 6.77 4.76 -14.18
N LEU A 57 6.43 3.94 -13.18
CA LEU A 57 7.41 3.12 -12.49
C LEU A 57 7.86 1.96 -13.39
N ASP A 58 9.12 1.99 -13.82
CA ASP A 58 9.75 0.92 -14.61
C ASP A 58 10.16 -0.31 -13.79
N ASP A 59 10.22 -0.16 -12.46
CA ASP A 59 10.57 -1.23 -11.53
C ASP A 59 9.35 -2.07 -11.13
N SER A 60 9.60 -3.21 -10.48
CA SER A 60 8.56 -4.05 -9.88
C SER A 60 7.83 -3.30 -8.76
N LEU A 61 6.50 -3.34 -8.81
CA LEU A 61 5.64 -2.77 -7.80
C LEU A 61 5.15 -3.88 -6.85
N LEU A 62 5.58 -3.82 -5.60
CA LEU A 62 5.22 -4.76 -4.54
C LEU A 62 3.94 -4.31 -3.83
N VAL A 63 3.08 -5.28 -3.56
CA VAL A 63 1.94 -5.17 -2.66
C VAL A 63 2.30 -5.89 -1.36
N LEU A 64 2.14 -5.20 -0.23
CA LEU A 64 2.15 -5.80 1.09
C LEU A 64 0.69 -5.98 1.53
N GLU A 65 0.28 -7.22 1.80
CA GLU A 65 -0.99 -7.52 2.45
C GLU A 65 -0.80 -7.49 3.96
N ILE A 66 -1.50 -6.58 4.63
CA ILE A 66 -1.31 -6.26 6.04
C ILE A 66 -2.53 -6.69 6.83
N ASP A 67 -2.30 -7.35 7.97
CA ASP A 67 -3.28 -7.64 8.99
C ASP A 67 -3.43 -6.48 9.97
N PRO A 68 -4.58 -5.77 9.98
CA PRO A 68 -4.80 -4.67 10.90
C PRO A 68 -4.71 -5.09 12.37
N ASP A 69 -5.10 -6.33 12.70
CA ASP A 69 -5.15 -6.80 14.09
C ASP A 69 -3.75 -7.06 14.67
N ARG A 70 -2.71 -7.07 13.81
CA ARG A 70 -1.32 -7.31 14.18
C ARG A 70 -0.46 -6.04 14.13
N LEU A 71 -1.07 -4.89 13.81
CA LEU A 71 -0.37 -3.62 13.79
C LEU A 71 -0.01 -3.16 15.22
N THR A 72 1.24 -2.74 15.39
CA THR A 72 1.67 -2.04 16.60
C THR A 72 1.46 -0.53 16.51
N SER A 73 1.42 0.00 15.29
CA SER A 73 1.18 1.42 15.01
C SER A 73 -0.32 1.70 14.86
N PRO A 74 -0.82 2.90 15.25
CA PRO A 74 -2.24 3.24 15.12
C PRO A 74 -2.71 3.22 13.66
N LEU A 75 -3.88 2.65 13.42
CA LEU A 75 -4.55 2.65 12.12
C LEU A 75 -5.76 3.59 12.15
N LYS A 76 -5.91 4.45 11.14
CA LYS A 76 -7.13 5.25 10.95
C LYS A 76 -7.63 5.12 9.53
N PHE A 77 -8.94 5.14 9.36
CA PHE A 77 -9.60 5.20 8.06
C PHE A 77 -10.08 6.63 7.85
N GLU A 78 -9.49 7.32 6.89
CA GLU A 78 -9.70 8.75 6.66
C GLU A 78 -10.06 9.02 5.19
N PRO A 79 -10.71 10.17 4.89
CA PRO A 79 -10.92 10.58 3.51
C PRO A 79 -9.60 10.65 2.72
N PRO A 80 -9.68 10.69 1.38
CA PRO A 80 -8.50 10.71 0.51
C PRO A 80 -7.53 11.82 0.89
N ALA A 81 -6.29 11.45 1.20
CA ALA A 81 -5.17 12.36 1.31
C ALA A 81 -4.28 12.15 0.08
N SER A 82 -4.30 13.09 -0.88
CA SER A 82 -3.36 13.03 -2.00
C SER A 82 -1.93 13.11 -1.46
N PRO A 83 -1.02 12.17 -1.83
CA PRO A 83 0.37 12.27 -1.43
C PRO A 83 0.94 13.59 -1.95
N LYS A 84 1.68 14.32 -1.12
CA LYS A 84 2.15 15.69 -1.45
C LYS A 84 3.06 15.71 -2.69
N SER A 85 3.74 14.60 -2.95
CA SER A 85 4.70 14.42 -4.04
C SER A 85 4.07 13.89 -5.34
N ALA A 86 2.78 13.56 -5.32
CA ALA A 86 2.15 12.85 -6.40
C ALA A 86 1.34 13.79 -7.30
N GLY A 87 1.91 14.14 -8.46
CA GLY A 87 1.26 14.96 -9.48
C GLY A 87 0.14 14.26 -10.27
N SER A 88 -0.68 13.42 -9.60
CA SER A 88 -1.80 12.71 -10.24
C SER A 88 -3.12 13.44 -10.01
N ASP A 89 -3.97 13.47 -11.03
CA ASP A 89 -5.36 13.97 -10.96
C ASP A 89 -6.34 12.90 -10.43
N PHE A 90 -5.84 11.84 -9.78
CA PHE A 90 -6.69 10.78 -9.25
C PHE A 90 -7.62 11.32 -8.16
N THR A 91 -8.91 11.23 -8.43
CA THR A 91 -9.97 11.61 -7.50
C THR A 91 -10.78 10.35 -7.18
N PRO A 92 -10.53 9.68 -6.05
CA PRO A 92 -11.34 8.53 -5.65
C PRO A 92 -12.77 8.95 -5.34
N GLU A 93 -13.69 7.99 -5.34
CA GLU A 93 -15.07 8.23 -4.93
C GLU A 93 -15.12 8.84 -3.51
N PRO A 94 -16.01 9.81 -3.26
CA PRO A 94 -15.97 10.66 -2.05
C PRO A 94 -16.15 9.89 -0.74
N ASP A 95 -16.79 8.72 -0.79
CA ASP A 95 -17.08 7.89 0.38
C ASP A 95 -16.02 6.81 0.64
N ILE A 96 -14.96 6.73 -0.18
CA ILE A 96 -13.86 5.79 0.04
C ILE A 96 -12.97 6.33 1.16
N LEU A 97 -12.84 5.54 2.23
CA LEU A 97 -11.85 5.78 3.27
C LEU A 97 -10.56 5.00 3.00
N PHE A 98 -9.44 5.68 3.16
CA PHE A 98 -8.10 5.12 3.02
C PHE A 98 -7.52 4.82 4.40
N PRO A 99 -7.05 3.58 4.63
CA PRO A 99 -6.32 3.25 5.84
C PRO A 99 -4.94 3.91 5.86
N HIS A 100 -4.64 4.63 6.95
CA HIS A 100 -3.36 5.26 7.23
C HIS A 100 -2.75 4.65 8.49
N ILE A 101 -1.53 4.12 8.38
CA ILE A 101 -0.77 3.59 9.52
C ILE A 101 0.13 4.71 10.05
N TYR A 102 -0.12 5.19 11.26
CA TYR A 102 0.58 6.32 11.88
C TYR A 102 1.86 5.86 12.60
N GLY A 103 2.84 5.45 11.82
CA GLY A 103 4.15 5.01 12.31
C GLY A 103 4.75 3.88 11.45
N PRO A 104 5.91 3.35 11.87
CA PRO A 104 6.55 2.22 11.19
C PRO A 104 5.63 1.00 11.10
N LEU A 105 5.74 0.22 10.02
CA LEU A 105 5.04 -1.05 9.84
C LEU A 105 5.86 -2.18 10.44
N ASN A 106 5.38 -2.78 11.54
CA ASN A 106 5.99 -3.98 12.10
C ASN A 106 5.85 -5.15 11.11
N ARG A 107 6.94 -5.92 10.91
CA ARG A 107 7.01 -6.96 9.88
C ARG A 107 6.00 -8.08 10.13
N GLU A 108 5.66 -8.34 11.38
CA GLU A 108 4.67 -9.34 11.77
C GLU A 108 3.27 -8.98 11.26
N ALA A 109 2.95 -7.72 11.02
CA ALA A 109 1.66 -7.35 10.45
C ALA A 109 1.54 -7.72 8.96
N ILE A 110 2.65 -7.98 8.27
CA ILE A 110 2.65 -8.38 6.85
C ILE A 110 2.32 -9.88 6.77
N LYS A 111 1.15 -10.23 6.23
CA LYS A 111 0.70 -11.63 6.07
C LYS A 111 1.19 -12.25 4.77
N ASP A 112 1.22 -11.45 3.71
CA ASP A 112 1.67 -11.88 2.40
C ASP A 112 2.24 -10.69 1.63
N SER A 113 2.96 -10.98 0.54
CA SER A 113 3.46 -9.98 -0.37
C SER A 113 3.54 -10.52 -1.79
N PHE A 114 3.13 -9.72 -2.76
CA PHE A 114 3.13 -10.12 -4.17
C PHE A 114 3.41 -8.93 -5.09
N THR A 115 4.05 -9.20 -6.22
CA THR A 115 4.36 -8.16 -7.21
C THR A 115 3.24 -8.04 -8.24
N LEU A 116 2.80 -6.80 -8.50
CA LEU A 116 1.91 -6.51 -9.62
C LEU A 116 2.63 -6.75 -10.95
N ARG A 117 1.85 -7.02 -12.00
CA ARG A 117 2.36 -7.19 -13.36
C ARG A 117 1.82 -6.10 -14.26
N ARG A 118 2.54 -5.79 -15.34
CA ARG A 118 2.01 -4.95 -16.42
C ARG A 118 1.16 -5.80 -17.36
N SER A 119 0.01 -5.25 -17.75
CA SER A 119 -0.82 -5.77 -18.83
C SER A 119 -0.24 -5.36 -20.19
N PRO A 120 -0.72 -5.94 -21.32
CA PRO A 120 -0.33 -5.50 -22.66
C PRO A 120 -0.61 -4.02 -22.94
N LYS A 121 -1.51 -3.39 -22.17
CA LYS A 121 -1.83 -1.96 -22.25
C LYS A 121 -0.96 -1.10 -21.31
N GLY A 122 0.04 -1.69 -20.66
CA GLY A 122 0.89 -1.00 -19.68
C GLY A 122 0.23 -0.75 -18.33
N LEU A 123 -1.01 -1.17 -18.10
CA LEU A 123 -1.67 -1.02 -16.78
C LEU A 123 -1.19 -2.08 -15.80
N TRP A 124 -1.04 -1.70 -14.53
CA TRP A 124 -0.83 -2.62 -13.41
C TRP A 124 -2.06 -3.53 -13.22
N GLN A 125 -1.80 -4.82 -13.00
CA GLN A 125 -2.79 -5.85 -12.71
C GLN A 125 -2.26 -6.84 -11.66
N MET A 126 -3.17 -7.50 -10.96
CA MET A 126 -2.84 -8.58 -10.03
C MET A 126 -2.11 -9.72 -10.76
N PRO A 127 -1.19 -10.43 -10.07
CA PRO A 127 -0.63 -11.66 -10.63
C PRO A 127 -1.74 -12.68 -10.85
N LYS A 128 -1.69 -13.41 -11.96
CA LYS A 128 -2.57 -14.57 -12.14
C LYS A 128 -2.12 -15.65 -11.16
N ILE A 129 -2.98 -15.97 -10.19
CA ILE A 129 -2.81 -17.17 -9.38
C ILE A 129 -3.23 -18.34 -10.27
N SER A 130 -2.33 -19.30 -10.47
CA SER A 130 -2.53 -20.47 -11.33
C SER A 130 -3.25 -21.56 -10.56
#